data_AF-A0A7W9KES6-F1
#
_entry.id   AF-A0A7W9KES6-F1
#
_cell.length_a   1.000
_cell.length_b   1.000
_cell.length_c   1.000
_cell.angle_alpha   90.00
_cell.angle_beta   90.00
_cell.angle_gamma   90.00
#
_symmetry.space_group_name_H-M   'P 1'
#
loop_
_entity.id
_entity.type
_entity.pdbx_description
1 polymer ?
#
loop_
_entity_poly.entity_id
_entity_poly.type
_entity_poly.pdbx_seq_one_letter_code
_entity_poly.pdbx_strand_id
1 'polypeptide(L)'
;MSIRAVLLAVLTVVAVAVPANATTPATKFTAVTPQRVLDTRDGTGVGVEGDHLVLDLSGAVPAGTAAVVLNLTGAEANVDSVVIVWPDGEARPNTSNLNVSQRQTAANLTTVSLPANRKLDVWVHGDLGVIADLAGYYAETGSGYRGHAPQRVMDTRTGGGPVGPHGTTVLDLSSVLPATATAVVFNLTATDTTASTFVTAWPDGIPRPSASSLNLAPGQTRANLVTVALPASRKIDLYNHLGSVDLIADVSGYYDSSGGDWFFPGPPRRVIDTRDSSPVGPGGVLNVDVSQQTVLSASAVAVNITATDATASTFLTAWPTGFDRPDASTLNLGAGQTVPNMALVSLNQKSFSVYNLAGAVDVIVDIAGYFSPSQP
;
A
#
# COMPACT_ATOMS: atom_id res chain seq x y z
N MET A 1 68.39 1.97 -2.41
CA MET A 1 67.21 1.08 -2.25
C MET A 1 66.49 1.48 -0.99
N SER A 2 65.39 2.24 -1.10
CA SER A 2 64.57 2.67 0.03
C SER A 2 63.22 1.97 -0.08
N ILE A 3 62.93 1.09 0.89
CA ILE A 3 61.69 0.32 0.95
C ILE A 3 60.64 1.22 1.61
N ARG A 4 59.65 1.68 0.83
CA ARG A 4 58.44 2.32 1.35
C ARG A 4 57.51 1.23 1.88
N ALA A 5 57.26 1.25 3.19
CA ALA A 5 56.22 0.45 3.82
C ALA A 5 54.84 1.02 3.44
N VAL A 6 54.02 0.24 2.75
CA VAL A 6 52.60 0.55 2.50
C VAL A 6 51.83 0.02 3.70
N LEU A 7 51.29 0.94 4.51
CA LEU A 7 50.39 0.61 5.61
C LEU A 7 49.02 0.26 5.01
N LEU A 8 48.69 -1.02 4.97
CA LEU A 8 47.39 -1.52 4.53
C LEU A 8 46.38 -1.30 5.67
N ALA A 9 45.60 -0.23 5.59
CA ALA A 9 44.49 0.00 6.50
C ALA A 9 43.38 -1.02 6.18
N VAL A 10 43.26 -2.06 7.01
CA VAL A 10 42.13 -2.98 6.98
C VAL A 10 40.92 -2.20 7.51
N LEU A 11 40.08 -1.74 6.60
CA LEU A 11 38.77 -1.17 6.94
C LEU A 11 37.88 -2.34 7.38
N THR A 12 37.82 -2.60 8.69
CA THR A 12 36.80 -3.47 9.28
C THR A 12 35.45 -2.80 9.08
N VAL A 13 34.72 -3.23 8.05
CA VAL A 13 33.28 -2.97 7.97
C VAL A 13 32.66 -3.71 9.13
N VAL A 14 32.40 -3.00 10.24
CA VAL A 14 31.50 -3.48 11.27
C VAL A 14 30.11 -3.47 10.62
N ALA A 15 29.71 -4.59 10.05
CA ALA A 15 28.31 -4.85 9.82
C ALA A 15 27.65 -4.79 11.20
N VAL A 16 26.96 -3.69 11.48
CA VAL A 16 26.04 -3.65 12.62
C VAL A 16 24.92 -4.62 12.25
N ALA A 17 25.08 -5.87 12.64
CA ALA A 17 23.97 -6.80 12.73
C ALA A 17 22.98 -6.16 13.70
N VAL A 18 21.93 -5.52 13.17
CA VAL A 18 20.78 -5.14 13.98
C VAL A 18 20.26 -6.44 14.57
N PRO A 19 20.15 -6.57 15.90
CA PRO A 19 19.60 -7.77 16.48
C PRO A 19 18.18 -7.94 15.94
N ALA A 20 17.93 -9.05 15.26
CA ALA A 20 16.61 -9.68 15.33
C ALA A 20 16.37 -9.90 16.83
N ASN A 21 15.32 -9.27 17.41
CA ASN A 21 14.67 -9.57 18.70
C ASN A 21 14.26 -8.34 19.52
N ALA A 22 13.44 -7.46 18.94
CA ALA A 22 12.22 -7.09 19.64
C ALA A 22 11.13 -7.89 18.94
N THR A 23 10.56 -8.90 19.60
CA THR A 23 9.46 -9.68 19.06
C THR A 23 8.27 -8.73 18.90
N THR A 24 8.09 -8.14 17.73
CA THR A 24 6.87 -7.37 17.46
C THR A 24 5.70 -8.31 17.69
N PRO A 25 4.70 -7.93 18.51
CA PRO A 25 3.59 -8.82 18.80
C PRO A 25 2.92 -9.24 17.50
N ALA A 26 2.63 -10.54 17.38
CA ALA A 26 1.77 -11.00 16.29
C ALA A 26 0.39 -10.38 16.46
N THR A 27 -0.13 -9.80 15.39
CA THR A 27 -1.38 -9.06 15.42
C THR A 27 -2.36 -9.52 14.36
N LYS A 28 -3.63 -9.22 14.56
CA LYS A 28 -4.74 -9.51 13.66
C LYS A 28 -5.44 -8.23 13.28
N PHE A 29 -6.10 -8.26 12.13
CA PHE A 29 -6.71 -7.06 11.56
C PHE A 29 -8.15 -6.87 12.03
N THR A 30 -8.48 -5.62 12.33
CA THR A 30 -9.85 -5.15 12.52
C THR A 30 -10.10 -4.02 11.54
N ALA A 31 -11.00 -4.25 10.59
CA ALA A 31 -11.45 -3.22 9.66
C ALA A 31 -12.37 -2.22 10.37
N VAL A 32 -12.33 -0.97 9.93
CA VAL A 32 -13.29 0.05 10.33
C VAL A 32 -14.01 0.60 9.10
N THR A 33 -15.16 1.24 9.31
CA THR A 33 -15.70 2.10 8.24
C THR A 33 -14.71 3.25 8.04
N PRO A 34 -14.29 3.58 6.80
CA PRO A 34 -13.29 4.62 6.56
C PRO A 34 -13.58 5.90 7.35
N GLN A 35 -12.65 6.28 8.22
CA GLN A 35 -12.79 7.42 9.12
C GLN A 35 -11.67 8.42 8.87
N ARG A 36 -12.01 9.70 8.62
CA ARG A 36 -11.01 10.75 8.53
C ARG A 36 -10.34 10.97 9.88
N VAL A 37 -9.03 10.83 9.92
CA VAL A 37 -8.20 11.07 11.12
C VAL A 37 -7.24 12.23 10.94
N LEU A 38 -6.96 12.62 9.68
CA LEU A 38 -6.15 13.80 9.34
C LEU A 38 -6.75 14.49 8.11
N ASP A 39 -6.85 15.81 8.14
CA ASP A 39 -7.05 16.65 6.95
C ASP A 39 -6.40 18.02 7.19
N THR A 40 -5.26 18.25 6.55
CA THR A 40 -4.51 19.51 6.74
C THR A 40 -5.22 20.72 6.13
N ARG A 41 -6.25 20.51 5.31
CA ARG A 41 -6.98 21.60 4.63
C ARG A 41 -8.02 22.26 5.52
N ASP A 42 -8.57 21.49 6.48
CA ASP A 42 -9.54 22.00 7.45
C ASP A 42 -9.03 21.98 8.91
N GLY A 43 -7.83 21.44 9.14
CA GLY A 43 -7.18 21.40 10.44
C GLY A 43 -7.51 20.15 11.28
N THR A 44 -8.31 19.21 10.74
CA THR A 44 -8.64 17.95 11.42
C THR A 44 -7.38 17.15 11.75
N GLY A 45 -7.21 16.82 13.03
CA GLY A 45 -6.13 15.91 13.49
C GLY A 45 -4.71 16.47 13.33
N VAL A 46 -4.56 17.76 13.00
CA VAL A 46 -3.25 18.38 12.79
C VAL A 46 -2.61 18.73 14.13
N GLY A 47 -1.62 17.93 14.55
CA GLY A 47 -0.56 18.36 15.45
C GLY A 47 0.68 18.78 14.66
N VAL A 48 1.49 19.71 15.17
CA VAL A 48 2.77 20.11 14.54
C VAL A 48 3.86 20.05 15.60
N GLU A 49 4.97 19.39 15.27
CA GLU A 49 6.17 19.35 16.10
C GLU A 49 7.41 19.56 15.22
N GLY A 50 8.12 20.68 15.44
CA GLY A 50 9.27 21.04 14.62
C GLY A 50 8.92 21.20 13.14
N ASP A 51 9.46 20.30 12.30
CA ASP A 51 9.33 20.31 10.83
C ASP A 51 8.33 19.29 10.27
N HIS A 52 7.56 18.61 11.13
CA HIS A 52 6.60 17.58 10.73
C HIS A 52 5.27 17.73 11.50
N LEU A 53 4.25 17.03 11.01
CA LEU A 53 2.97 16.90 11.68
C LEU A 53 3.00 15.68 12.62
N VAL A 54 2.24 15.75 13.70
CA VAL A 54 2.00 14.64 14.62
C VAL A 54 0.52 14.26 14.55
N LEU A 55 0.24 13.03 14.16
CA LEU A 55 -1.10 12.45 14.07
C LEU A 55 -1.35 11.59 15.31
N ASP A 56 -2.22 12.05 16.21
CA ASP A 56 -2.63 11.30 17.40
C ASP A 56 -3.86 10.42 17.09
N LEU A 57 -3.66 9.10 17.11
CA LEU A 57 -4.69 8.11 16.83
C LEU A 57 -5.33 7.54 18.10
N SER A 58 -5.01 8.06 19.28
CA SER A 58 -5.49 7.51 20.55
C SER A 58 -7.02 7.53 20.70
N GLY A 59 -7.71 8.45 20.02
CA GLY A 59 -9.17 8.49 19.93
C GLY A 59 -9.77 7.66 18.79
N ALA A 60 -8.95 7.14 17.88
CA ALA A 60 -9.39 6.41 16.69
C ALA A 60 -9.13 4.89 16.80
N VAL A 61 -8.11 4.46 17.56
CA VAL A 61 -7.75 3.05 17.73
C VAL A 61 -7.54 2.68 19.20
N PRO A 62 -7.80 1.42 19.61
CA PRO A 62 -7.64 1.00 21.00
C PRO A 62 -6.16 0.95 21.43
N ALA A 63 -5.93 0.99 22.75
CA ALA A 63 -4.62 0.66 23.32
C ALA A 63 -4.19 -0.77 22.92
N GLY A 64 -2.89 -0.98 22.72
CA GLY A 64 -2.35 -2.26 22.23
C GLY A 64 -2.41 -2.44 20.71
N THR A 65 -2.89 -1.43 19.96
CA THR A 65 -2.74 -1.38 18.50
C THR A 65 -1.25 -1.31 18.14
N ALA A 66 -0.78 -2.22 17.30
CA ALA A 66 0.62 -2.34 16.89
C ALA A 66 0.88 -1.78 15.47
N ALA A 67 -0.15 -1.63 14.66
CA ALA A 67 -0.08 -0.98 13.35
C ALA A 67 -1.46 -0.46 12.90
N VAL A 68 -1.46 0.49 11.98
CA VAL A 68 -2.68 1.04 11.36
C VAL A 68 -2.59 0.99 9.85
N VAL A 69 -3.75 0.89 9.21
CA VAL A 69 -3.90 0.97 7.75
C VAL A 69 -4.61 2.27 7.43
N LEU A 70 -3.91 3.18 6.78
CA LEU A 70 -4.40 4.49 6.37
C LEU A 70 -4.47 4.54 4.85
N ASN A 71 -5.52 5.13 4.31
CA ASN A 71 -5.49 5.62 2.94
C ASN A 71 -5.03 7.07 2.98
N LEU A 72 -3.80 7.32 2.51
CA LEU A 72 -3.21 8.65 2.46
C LEU A 72 -3.56 9.29 1.12
N THR A 73 -4.18 10.47 1.15
CA THR A 73 -4.46 11.26 -0.05
C THR A 73 -3.72 12.58 0.02
N GLY A 74 -2.91 12.84 -1.01
CA GLY A 74 -2.31 14.13 -1.25
C GLY A 74 -3.15 14.90 -2.24
N ALA A 75 -3.62 16.08 -1.86
CA ALA A 75 -4.52 16.92 -2.64
C ALA A 75 -3.87 18.27 -2.94
N GLU A 76 -4.25 18.89 -4.07
CA GLU A 76 -3.84 20.26 -4.41
C GLU A 76 -2.31 20.43 -4.50
N ALA A 77 -1.60 19.40 -4.98
CA ALA A 77 -0.15 19.45 -5.10
C ALA A 77 0.30 20.53 -6.10
N ASN A 78 1.01 21.56 -5.63
CA ASN A 78 1.51 22.65 -6.48
C ASN A 78 2.88 22.34 -7.11
N VAL A 79 3.60 21.36 -6.57
CA VAL A 79 4.87 20.81 -7.05
C VAL A 79 4.87 19.30 -6.87
N ASP A 80 5.80 18.60 -7.51
CA ASP A 80 6.03 17.19 -7.18
C ASP A 80 6.35 17.05 -5.69
N SER A 81 5.55 16.25 -5.01
CA SER A 81 5.50 16.23 -3.55
C SER A 81 5.60 14.81 -3.01
N VAL A 82 6.11 14.70 -1.78
CA VAL A 82 6.34 13.43 -1.10
C VAL A 82 5.75 13.49 0.30
N VAL A 83 5.06 12.43 0.70
CA VAL A 83 4.61 12.23 2.08
C VAL A 83 5.30 11.00 2.66
N ILE A 84 5.90 11.18 3.83
CA ILE A 84 6.49 10.12 4.64
C ILE A 84 5.72 10.06 5.95
N VAL A 85 5.25 8.87 6.32
CA VAL A 85 4.55 8.59 7.58
C VAL A 85 5.30 7.49 8.31
N TRP A 86 5.63 7.72 9.58
CA TRP A 86 6.40 6.77 10.39
C TRP A 86 5.98 6.80 11.87
N PRO A 87 6.39 5.81 12.68
CA PRO A 87 6.08 5.77 14.10
C PRO A 87 6.69 6.96 14.85
N ASP A 88 5.90 7.65 15.67
CA ASP A 88 6.40 8.74 16.51
C ASP A 88 7.52 8.29 17.44
N GLY A 89 8.53 9.15 17.60
CA GLY A 89 9.73 8.90 18.39
C GLY A 89 10.82 8.08 17.69
N GLU A 90 10.57 7.60 16.46
CA GLU A 90 11.58 6.95 15.63
C GLU A 90 12.23 7.93 14.64
N ALA A 91 13.41 7.59 14.14
CA ALA A 91 14.05 8.40 13.11
C ALA A 91 13.27 8.31 11.78
N ARG A 92 13.05 9.47 11.12
CA ARG A 92 12.38 9.55 9.82
C ARG A 92 13.06 8.62 8.80
N PRO A 93 12.34 7.66 8.20
CA PRO A 93 12.91 6.76 7.20
C PRO A 93 13.16 7.49 5.88
N ASN A 94 13.96 6.87 5.01
CA ASN A 94 14.22 7.37 3.64
C ASN A 94 13.25 6.77 2.60
N THR A 95 12.13 6.18 3.06
CA THR A 95 11.09 5.52 2.27
C THR A 95 9.85 6.40 2.22
N SER A 96 9.29 6.67 1.04
CA SER A 96 8.05 7.43 0.91
C SER A 96 6.82 6.52 0.93
N ASN A 97 5.72 7.03 1.48
CA ASN A 97 4.42 6.37 1.42
C ASN A 97 3.61 6.87 0.22
N LEU A 98 3.68 8.16 -0.07
CA LEU A 98 2.94 8.77 -1.17
C LEU A 98 3.85 9.72 -1.97
N ASN A 99 3.75 9.65 -3.29
CA ASN A 99 4.36 10.58 -4.22
C ASN A 99 3.23 11.14 -5.09
N VAL A 100 3.18 12.47 -5.20
CA VAL A 100 2.11 13.16 -5.92
C VAL A 100 2.76 14.10 -6.93
N SER A 101 2.50 13.86 -8.22
CA SER A 101 2.95 14.77 -9.26
C SER A 101 2.23 16.11 -9.18
N GLN A 102 2.89 17.17 -9.62
CA GLN A 102 2.34 18.51 -9.71
C GLN A 102 0.95 18.50 -10.37
N ARG A 103 0.00 19.21 -9.75
CA ARG A 103 -1.41 19.37 -10.15
C ARG A 103 -2.21 18.06 -10.17
N GLN A 104 -1.74 17.03 -9.49
CA GLN A 104 -2.52 15.82 -9.26
C GLN A 104 -3.03 15.75 -7.82
N THR A 105 -4.15 15.05 -7.66
CA THR A 105 -4.52 14.43 -6.40
C THR A 105 -4.19 12.95 -6.53
N ALA A 106 -3.55 12.34 -5.54
CA ALA A 106 -3.24 10.92 -5.54
C ALA A 106 -3.44 10.30 -4.17
N ALA A 107 -3.85 9.04 -4.15
CA ALA A 107 -4.04 8.26 -2.93
C ALA A 107 -3.19 6.99 -2.98
N ASN A 108 -2.69 6.58 -1.82
CA ASN A 108 -2.05 5.29 -1.60
C ASN A 108 -2.48 4.74 -0.24
N LEU A 109 -2.91 3.48 -0.19
CA LEU A 109 -3.05 2.77 1.09
C LEU A 109 -1.66 2.63 1.72
N THR A 110 -1.58 2.61 3.04
CA THR A 110 -0.32 2.57 3.76
C THR A 110 -0.53 1.88 5.09
N THR A 111 0.34 0.91 5.39
CA THR A 111 0.40 0.27 6.71
C THR A 111 1.63 0.80 7.44
N VAL A 112 1.44 1.31 8.66
CA VAL A 112 2.53 1.83 9.49
C VAL A 112 2.44 1.17 10.86
N SER A 113 3.57 0.74 11.41
CA SER A 113 3.63 0.34 12.82
C SER A 113 3.24 1.52 13.71
N LEU A 114 2.59 1.23 14.83
CA LEU A 114 2.09 2.24 15.77
C LEU A 114 2.78 2.07 17.13
N PRO A 115 3.48 3.10 17.64
CA PRO A 115 4.09 3.03 18.96
C PRO A 115 3.03 3.06 20.07
N ALA A 116 3.43 2.75 21.30
CA ALA A 116 2.51 2.63 22.44
C ALA A 116 1.74 3.94 22.75
N ASN A 117 2.32 5.09 22.40
CA ASN A 117 1.69 6.41 22.53
C ASN A 117 0.60 6.67 21.46
N ARG A 118 0.45 5.78 20.47
CA ARG A 118 -0.53 5.83 19.38
C ARG A 118 -0.40 7.05 18.48
N LYS A 119 0.83 7.53 18.28
CA LYS A 119 1.13 8.68 17.40
C LYS A 119 1.96 8.25 16.19
N LEU A 120 1.73 8.95 15.09
CA LEU A 120 2.55 8.86 13.88
C LEU A 120 3.06 10.26 13.53
N ASP A 121 4.28 10.31 13.02
CA ASP A 121 4.83 11.52 12.44
C ASP A 121 4.57 11.54 10.94
N VAL A 122 4.24 12.70 10.41
CA VAL A 122 3.96 12.93 8.98
C VAL A 122 4.81 14.07 8.49
N TRP A 123 5.74 13.78 7.58
CA TRP A 123 6.56 14.77 6.92
C TRP A 123 6.12 14.95 5.48
N VAL A 124 6.13 16.21 5.06
CA VAL A 124 5.69 16.65 3.75
C VAL A 124 6.84 17.36 3.05
N HIS A 125 7.28 16.82 1.92
CA HIS A 125 8.09 17.56 0.95
C HIS A 125 7.19 18.17 -0.12
N GLY A 126 7.37 19.44 -0.41
CA GLY A 126 6.58 20.14 -1.41
C GLY A 126 5.42 20.91 -0.78
N ASP A 127 4.36 21.10 -1.57
CA ASP A 127 3.20 21.91 -1.21
C ASP A 127 1.93 21.19 -1.67
N LEU A 128 1.25 20.55 -0.71
CA LEU A 128 0.00 19.83 -0.88
C LEU A 128 -0.77 19.73 0.44
N GLY A 129 -2.08 19.58 0.35
CA GLY A 129 -2.89 19.10 1.47
C GLY A 129 -2.72 17.59 1.66
N VAL A 130 -2.68 17.14 2.92
CA VAL A 130 -2.60 15.71 3.27
C VAL A 130 -3.85 15.32 4.03
N ILE A 131 -4.47 14.24 3.58
CA ILE A 131 -5.64 13.62 4.18
C ILE A 131 -5.25 12.18 4.55
N ALA A 132 -5.64 11.73 5.73
CA ALA A 132 -5.53 10.32 6.10
C ALA A 132 -6.90 9.81 6.55
N ASP A 133 -7.39 8.78 5.87
CA ASP A 133 -8.59 8.04 6.26
C ASP A 133 -8.17 6.66 6.81
N LEU A 134 -8.54 6.35 8.05
CA LEU A 134 -8.30 5.07 8.70
C LEU A 134 -9.20 3.99 8.11
N ALA A 135 -8.60 2.93 7.55
CA ALA A 135 -9.29 1.76 7.01
C ALA A 135 -9.37 0.59 8.01
N GLY A 136 -8.43 0.53 8.95
CA GLY A 136 -8.40 -0.48 10.00
C GLY A 136 -7.11 -0.46 10.80
N TYR A 137 -7.00 -1.38 11.75
CA TYR A 137 -5.84 -1.48 12.63
C TYR A 137 -5.50 -2.94 12.94
N TYR A 138 -4.25 -3.16 13.36
CA TYR A 138 -3.74 -4.43 13.80
C TYR A 138 -3.51 -4.42 15.31
N ALA A 139 -4.13 -5.38 16.02
CA ALA A 139 -4.01 -5.54 17.46
C ALA A 139 -3.99 -7.03 17.84
N GLU A 140 -3.96 -7.36 19.13
CA GLU A 140 -3.97 -8.76 19.61
C GLU A 140 -5.20 -9.55 19.13
N THR A 141 -6.35 -8.87 19.01
CA THR A 141 -7.61 -9.44 18.53
C THR A 141 -7.94 -8.95 17.12
N GLY A 142 -8.73 -9.74 16.40
CA GLY A 142 -9.12 -9.45 15.02
C GLY A 142 -9.19 -10.73 14.17
N SER A 143 -9.13 -10.55 12.86
CA SER A 143 -9.15 -11.61 11.86
C SER A 143 -7.76 -11.83 11.24
N GLY A 144 -7.43 -13.09 10.92
CA GLY A 144 -6.15 -13.45 10.29
C GLY A 144 -6.20 -13.25 8.77
N TYR A 145 -5.05 -12.97 8.15
CA TYR A 145 -4.97 -12.75 6.70
C TYR A 145 -4.86 -14.05 5.92
N ARG A 146 -5.55 -14.14 4.78
CA ARG A 146 -5.40 -15.22 3.80
C ARG A 146 -5.09 -14.61 2.44
N GLY A 147 -3.81 -14.63 2.07
CA GLY A 147 -3.33 -14.15 0.79
C GLY A 147 -3.42 -15.21 -0.31
N HIS A 148 -3.58 -14.76 -1.55
CA HIS A 148 -3.38 -15.56 -2.73
C HIS A 148 -2.79 -14.71 -3.87
N ALA A 149 -2.51 -15.31 -5.03
CA ALA A 149 -2.19 -14.54 -6.23
C ALA A 149 -3.42 -13.71 -6.66
N PRO A 150 -3.25 -12.47 -7.13
CA PRO A 150 -4.35 -11.62 -7.57
C PRO A 150 -5.35 -12.33 -8.49
N GLN A 151 -6.64 -12.25 -8.14
CA GLN A 151 -7.75 -12.80 -8.93
C GLN A 151 -8.70 -11.68 -9.35
N ARG A 152 -8.90 -11.51 -10.66
CA ARG A 152 -9.89 -10.58 -11.18
C ARG A 152 -11.30 -11.06 -10.85
N VAL A 153 -12.06 -10.22 -10.16
CA VAL A 153 -13.46 -10.50 -9.76
C VAL A 153 -14.46 -9.55 -10.40
N MET A 154 -13.97 -8.43 -10.96
CA MET A 154 -14.79 -7.44 -11.63
C MET A 154 -13.99 -6.77 -12.75
N ASP A 155 -14.63 -6.57 -13.91
CA ASP A 155 -14.10 -5.79 -15.01
C ASP A 155 -15.24 -5.14 -15.79
N THR A 156 -15.45 -3.85 -15.56
CA THR A 156 -16.59 -3.14 -16.15
C THR A 156 -16.51 -2.95 -17.66
N ARG A 157 -15.31 -3.06 -18.24
CA ARG A 157 -15.09 -2.97 -19.70
C ARG A 157 -15.74 -4.13 -20.44
N THR A 158 -15.84 -5.28 -19.77
CA THR A 158 -16.39 -6.52 -20.35
C THR A 158 -17.75 -6.91 -19.76
N GLY A 159 -18.21 -6.24 -18.70
CA GLY A 159 -19.53 -6.45 -18.10
C GLY A 159 -20.06 -5.25 -17.33
N GLY A 160 -21.34 -4.92 -17.43
CA GLY A 160 -21.96 -3.81 -16.69
C GLY A 160 -21.68 -2.40 -17.23
N GLY A 161 -20.56 -2.21 -17.93
CA GLY A 161 -20.20 -0.94 -18.59
C GLY A 161 -19.65 0.13 -17.62
N PRO A 162 -19.17 1.27 -18.16
CA PRO A 162 -18.53 2.30 -17.37
C PRO A 162 -19.46 2.88 -16.29
N VAL A 163 -18.92 3.16 -15.12
CA VAL A 163 -19.63 3.82 -14.03
C VAL A 163 -19.70 5.31 -14.32
N GLY A 164 -20.90 5.81 -14.65
CA GLY A 164 -21.16 7.21 -14.94
C GLY A 164 -21.03 8.16 -13.74
N PRO A 165 -21.28 9.46 -13.93
CA PRO A 165 -21.09 10.46 -12.89
C PRO A 165 -22.14 10.26 -11.81
N HIS A 166 -21.69 10.36 -10.56
CA HIS A 166 -22.48 10.03 -9.38
C HIS A 166 -23.05 8.59 -9.36
N GLY A 167 -22.54 7.71 -10.22
CA GLY A 167 -22.95 6.32 -10.30
C GLY A 167 -22.31 5.48 -9.21
N THR A 168 -23.03 4.45 -8.77
CA THR A 168 -22.49 3.40 -7.91
C THR A 168 -22.69 2.06 -8.60
N THR A 169 -21.66 1.21 -8.57
CA THR A 169 -21.75 -0.19 -8.96
C THR A 169 -21.38 -1.08 -7.78
N VAL A 170 -21.88 -2.32 -7.78
CA VAL A 170 -21.70 -3.26 -6.67
C VAL A 170 -20.68 -4.32 -7.07
N LEU A 171 -19.64 -4.46 -6.25
CA LEU A 171 -18.73 -5.59 -6.26
C LEU A 171 -19.29 -6.69 -5.36
N ASP A 172 -19.79 -7.77 -5.96
CA ASP A 172 -20.32 -8.94 -5.25
C ASP A 172 -19.24 -10.01 -5.06
N LEU A 173 -18.83 -10.23 -3.82
CA LEU A 173 -17.80 -11.22 -3.46
C LEU A 173 -18.41 -12.48 -2.83
N SER A 174 -19.73 -12.62 -2.85
CA SER A 174 -20.42 -13.69 -2.12
C SER A 174 -20.09 -15.10 -2.63
N SER A 175 -19.74 -15.23 -3.91
CA SER A 175 -19.28 -16.47 -4.56
C SER A 175 -17.76 -16.64 -4.55
N VAL A 176 -17.00 -15.63 -4.15
CA VAL A 176 -15.53 -15.62 -4.14
C VAL A 176 -14.99 -15.86 -2.74
N LEU A 177 -15.64 -15.28 -1.72
CA LEU A 177 -15.17 -15.27 -0.34
C LEU A 177 -16.10 -16.06 0.60
N PRO A 178 -15.55 -16.74 1.62
CA PRO A 178 -16.35 -17.46 2.61
C PRO A 178 -17.16 -16.51 3.49
N ALA A 179 -18.22 -17.02 4.11
CA ALA A 179 -19.05 -16.23 5.03
C ALA A 179 -18.31 -15.77 6.30
N THR A 180 -17.15 -16.37 6.62
CA THR A 180 -16.28 -15.97 7.74
C THR A 180 -15.31 -14.85 7.38
N ALA A 181 -15.28 -14.40 6.11
CA ALA A 181 -14.49 -13.25 5.71
C ALA A 181 -15.05 -11.97 6.32
N THR A 182 -14.20 -11.20 7.01
CA THR A 182 -14.58 -9.98 7.73
C THR A 182 -14.12 -8.71 7.01
N ALA A 183 -13.11 -8.82 6.13
CA ALA A 183 -12.66 -7.75 5.26
C ALA A 183 -11.98 -8.34 4.02
N VAL A 184 -11.98 -7.62 2.91
CA VAL A 184 -11.30 -8.00 1.66
C VAL A 184 -10.17 -7.03 1.36
N VAL A 185 -9.11 -7.54 0.74
CA VAL A 185 -8.00 -6.78 0.19
C VAL A 185 -8.00 -6.98 -1.31
N PHE A 186 -8.17 -5.90 -2.07
CA PHE A 186 -8.17 -5.94 -3.53
C PHE A 186 -7.48 -4.71 -4.10
N ASN A 187 -6.83 -4.88 -5.24
CA ASN A 187 -6.36 -3.76 -6.01
C ASN A 187 -7.50 -3.22 -6.87
N LEU A 188 -7.84 -1.95 -6.70
CA LEU A 188 -8.86 -1.27 -7.47
C LEU A 188 -8.16 -0.48 -8.57
N THR A 189 -8.41 -0.82 -9.83
CA THR A 189 -7.90 -0.08 -10.98
C THR A 189 -9.06 0.64 -11.65
N ALA A 190 -8.90 1.93 -11.92
CA ALA A 190 -9.80 2.69 -12.76
C ALA A 190 -9.08 3.09 -14.06
N THR A 191 -9.79 2.95 -15.18
CA THR A 191 -9.30 3.23 -16.53
C THR A 191 -10.37 3.90 -17.37
N ASP A 192 -10.01 4.35 -18.58
CA ASP A 192 -10.92 5.03 -19.52
C ASP A 192 -11.62 6.25 -18.89
N THR A 193 -10.89 6.91 -17.98
CA THR A 193 -11.35 8.05 -17.19
C THR A 193 -11.63 9.26 -18.07
N THR A 194 -12.86 9.79 -18.05
CA THR A 194 -13.24 10.93 -18.91
C THR A 194 -13.17 12.31 -18.26
N ALA A 195 -13.08 12.38 -16.92
CA ALA A 195 -12.96 13.63 -16.17
C ALA A 195 -12.12 13.45 -14.90
N SER A 196 -11.58 14.53 -14.34
CA SER A 196 -10.98 14.48 -13.00
C SER A 196 -12.04 14.01 -12.00
N THR A 197 -11.77 12.90 -11.31
CA THR A 197 -12.74 12.23 -10.44
C THR A 197 -12.07 11.52 -9.27
N PHE A 198 -12.88 10.94 -8.40
CA PHE A 198 -12.46 9.97 -7.42
C PHE A 198 -13.44 8.79 -7.35
N VAL A 199 -12.91 7.67 -6.87
CA VAL A 199 -13.67 6.46 -6.57
C VAL A 199 -13.67 6.26 -5.06
N THR A 200 -14.83 5.95 -4.48
CA THR A 200 -14.96 5.54 -3.08
C THR A 200 -15.40 4.08 -3.05
N ALA A 201 -14.72 3.25 -2.26
CA ALA A 201 -15.11 1.87 -1.97
C ALA A 201 -15.53 1.75 -0.50
N TRP A 202 -16.69 1.14 -0.23
CA TRP A 202 -17.20 0.96 1.14
C TRP A 202 -18.15 -0.23 1.27
N PRO A 203 -18.42 -0.72 2.49
CA PRO A 203 -19.37 -1.82 2.70
C PRO A 203 -20.77 -1.49 2.16
N ASP A 204 -21.38 -2.40 1.41
CA ASP A 204 -22.77 -2.24 0.95
C ASP A 204 -23.74 -2.14 2.15
N GLY A 205 -24.79 -1.32 1.99
CA GLY A 205 -25.85 -1.14 2.99
C GLY A 205 -25.55 -0.15 4.12
N ILE A 206 -24.42 0.57 4.08
CA ILE A 206 -24.15 1.70 4.99
C ILE A 206 -23.97 3.02 4.22
N PRO A 207 -24.14 4.19 4.87
CA PRO A 207 -23.90 5.48 4.22
C PRO A 207 -22.47 5.59 3.68
N ARG A 208 -22.34 6.11 2.45
CA ARG A 208 -21.05 6.32 1.81
C ARG A 208 -20.16 7.26 2.65
N PRO A 209 -18.92 6.88 2.98
CA PRO A 209 -17.97 7.76 3.65
C PRO A 209 -17.48 8.88 2.71
N SER A 210 -16.88 9.93 3.28
CA SER A 210 -16.24 11.00 2.50
C SER A 210 -14.84 10.65 1.98
N ALA A 211 -14.31 9.49 2.35
CA ALA A 211 -12.99 9.00 1.94
C ALA A 211 -12.98 8.61 0.45
N SER A 212 -11.94 8.99 -0.28
CA SER A 212 -11.69 8.50 -1.64
C SER A 212 -10.69 7.35 -1.59
N SER A 213 -11.01 6.21 -2.20
CA SER A 213 -10.07 5.09 -2.37
C SER A 213 -9.12 5.34 -3.53
N LEU A 214 -9.51 6.11 -4.53
CA LEU A 214 -8.70 6.37 -5.71
C LEU A 214 -9.06 7.75 -6.29
N ASN A 215 -8.09 8.50 -6.79
CA ASN A 215 -8.31 9.76 -7.49
C ASN A 215 -7.81 9.58 -8.93
N LEU A 216 -8.33 10.30 -9.92
CA LEU A 216 -7.85 10.21 -11.31
C LEU A 216 -7.94 11.57 -12.02
N ALA A 217 -7.05 11.78 -12.98
CA ALA A 217 -7.17 12.80 -14.02
C ALA A 217 -7.77 12.20 -15.31
N PRO A 218 -8.30 13.02 -16.25
CA PRO A 218 -8.79 12.54 -17.54
C PRO A 218 -7.70 11.77 -18.30
N GLY A 219 -8.07 10.63 -18.91
CA GLY A 219 -7.17 9.75 -19.65
C GLY A 219 -6.21 8.93 -18.78
N GLN A 220 -6.27 9.06 -17.45
CA GLN A 220 -5.40 8.30 -16.55
C GLN A 220 -5.98 6.91 -16.29
N THR A 221 -5.11 5.90 -16.35
CA THR A 221 -5.30 4.59 -15.71
C THR A 221 -4.48 4.58 -14.42
N ARG A 222 -5.11 4.27 -13.29
CA ARG A 222 -4.41 4.19 -11.99
C ARG A 222 -5.03 3.14 -11.09
N ALA A 223 -4.19 2.56 -10.26
CA ALA A 223 -4.55 1.60 -9.24
C ALA A 223 -4.24 2.11 -7.82
N ASN A 224 -4.99 1.62 -6.84
CA ASN A 224 -4.66 1.70 -5.41
C ASN A 224 -5.13 0.40 -4.73
N LEU A 225 -4.38 -0.07 -3.74
CA LEU A 225 -4.83 -1.16 -2.88
C LEU A 225 -5.96 -0.67 -1.97
N VAL A 226 -6.98 -1.48 -1.81
CA VAL A 226 -8.15 -1.16 -0.99
C VAL A 226 -8.37 -2.30 0.00
N THR A 227 -8.56 -1.94 1.27
CA THR A 227 -9.03 -2.86 2.32
C THR A 227 -10.36 -2.36 2.85
N VAL A 228 -11.41 -3.17 2.71
CA VAL A 228 -12.78 -2.78 3.09
C VAL A 228 -13.41 -3.88 3.95
N ALA A 229 -14.09 -3.48 5.03
CA ALA A 229 -14.89 -4.38 5.85
C ALA A 229 -15.97 -5.06 5.00
N LEU A 230 -16.21 -6.35 5.23
CA LEU A 230 -17.26 -7.08 4.52
C LEU A 230 -18.54 -7.13 5.37
N PRO A 231 -19.69 -6.67 4.84
CA PRO A 231 -20.97 -6.96 5.45
C PRO A 231 -21.30 -8.45 5.24
N ALA A 232 -22.34 -8.96 5.92
CA ALA A 232 -22.76 -10.36 5.78
C ALA A 232 -23.10 -10.75 4.32
N SER A 233 -23.54 -9.79 3.50
CA SER A 233 -23.79 -9.96 2.06
C SER A 233 -22.52 -10.14 1.23
N ARG A 234 -21.34 -9.77 1.77
CA ARG A 234 -20.03 -9.70 1.09
C ARG A 234 -20.05 -8.81 -0.16
N LYS A 235 -20.81 -7.72 -0.09
CA LYS A 235 -20.93 -6.72 -1.15
C LYS A 235 -20.24 -5.42 -0.76
N ILE A 236 -19.66 -4.79 -1.76
CA ILE A 236 -18.97 -3.50 -1.66
C ILE A 236 -19.54 -2.57 -2.71
N ASP A 237 -19.86 -1.35 -2.31
CA ASP A 237 -20.25 -0.29 -3.22
C ASP A 237 -19.02 0.45 -3.73
N LEU A 238 -19.00 0.71 -5.04
CA LEU A 238 -17.96 1.48 -5.73
C LEU A 238 -18.62 2.69 -6.42
N TYR A 239 -18.35 3.89 -5.91
CA TYR A 239 -18.93 5.14 -6.39
C TYR A 239 -17.95 5.92 -7.24
N ASN A 240 -18.40 6.44 -8.38
CA ASN A 240 -17.67 7.41 -9.18
C ASN A 240 -18.26 8.83 -8.99
N HIS A 241 -17.41 9.83 -8.75
CA HIS A 241 -17.87 11.20 -8.52
C HIS A 241 -18.28 11.94 -9.80
N LEU A 242 -17.38 12.07 -10.77
CA LEU A 242 -17.57 12.83 -12.02
C LEU A 242 -17.11 12.02 -13.23
N GLY A 243 -17.55 12.44 -14.43
CA GLY A 243 -17.25 11.75 -15.68
C GLY A 243 -17.68 10.28 -15.64
N SER A 244 -16.99 9.45 -16.40
CA SER A 244 -17.15 8.01 -16.45
C SER A 244 -15.80 7.33 -16.26
N VAL A 245 -15.82 6.16 -15.62
CA VAL A 245 -14.65 5.30 -15.43
C VAL A 245 -15.03 3.84 -15.62
N ASP A 246 -14.14 3.06 -16.20
CA ASP A 246 -14.18 1.61 -16.08
C ASP A 246 -13.38 1.19 -14.83
N LEU A 247 -14.04 0.45 -13.95
CA LEU A 247 -13.48 -0.17 -12.75
C LEU A 247 -13.13 -1.63 -12.98
N ILE A 248 -11.98 -2.03 -12.45
CA ILE A 248 -11.46 -3.39 -12.39
C ILE A 248 -11.05 -3.67 -10.95
N ALA A 249 -11.44 -4.82 -10.41
CA ALA A 249 -11.05 -5.24 -9.06
C ALA A 249 -10.37 -6.60 -9.11
N ASP A 250 -9.14 -6.64 -8.60
CA ASP A 250 -8.33 -7.86 -8.47
C ASP A 250 -8.10 -8.16 -6.98
N VAL A 251 -8.73 -9.21 -6.44
CA VAL A 251 -8.61 -9.61 -5.03
C VAL A 251 -7.25 -10.27 -4.80
N SER A 252 -6.48 -9.77 -3.83
CA SER A 252 -5.19 -10.35 -3.42
C SER A 252 -5.26 -11.13 -2.10
N GLY A 253 -6.35 -10.96 -1.35
CA GLY A 253 -6.63 -11.77 -0.17
C GLY A 253 -7.80 -11.23 0.64
N TYR A 254 -8.03 -11.83 1.80
CA TYR A 254 -9.09 -11.42 2.73
C TYR A 254 -8.70 -11.72 4.17
N TYR A 255 -9.39 -11.08 5.11
CA TYR A 255 -9.26 -11.38 6.52
C TYR A 255 -10.41 -12.29 6.97
N ASP A 256 -10.10 -13.29 7.78
CA ASP A 256 -11.01 -14.37 8.16
C ASP A 256 -11.08 -14.51 9.69
N SER A 257 -12.28 -14.54 10.23
CA SER A 257 -12.48 -14.71 11.67
C SER A 257 -12.19 -16.14 12.15
N SER A 258 -12.16 -17.12 11.24
CA SER A 258 -11.92 -18.53 11.55
C SER A 258 -10.43 -18.92 11.56
N GLY A 259 -9.54 -18.04 11.11
CA GLY A 259 -8.10 -18.31 11.05
C GLY A 259 -7.37 -17.41 10.05
N GLY A 260 -6.19 -17.84 9.62
CA GLY A 260 -5.30 -17.05 8.76
C GLY A 260 -4.06 -16.58 9.49
N ASP A 261 -3.20 -15.90 8.75
CA ASP A 261 -1.88 -15.50 9.20
C ASP A 261 -1.93 -14.23 10.03
N TRP A 262 -1.02 -14.14 10.98
CA TRP A 262 -0.84 -12.97 11.83
C TRP A 262 0.07 -11.98 11.13
N PHE A 263 -0.18 -10.69 11.32
CA PHE A 263 0.69 -9.62 10.86
C PHE A 263 1.76 -9.30 11.91
N PHE A 264 2.99 -9.20 11.45
CA PHE A 264 4.16 -8.79 12.21
C PHE A 264 4.63 -7.45 11.65
N PRO A 265 4.20 -6.32 12.24
CA PRO A 265 4.63 -5.01 11.78
C PRO A 265 6.12 -4.83 12.05
N GLY A 266 6.75 -3.98 11.24
CA GLY A 266 8.12 -3.54 11.44
C GLY A 266 8.29 -2.09 11.02
N PRO A 267 9.41 -1.44 11.42
CA PRO A 267 9.74 -0.15 10.84
C PRO A 267 9.91 -0.29 9.32
N PRO A 268 9.56 0.73 8.51
CA PRO A 268 9.79 0.71 7.07
C PRO A 268 11.24 0.40 6.72
N ARG A 269 11.46 -0.57 5.82
CA ARG A 269 12.81 -0.96 5.37
C ARG A 269 12.84 -1.13 3.86
N ARG A 270 13.86 -0.58 3.21
CA ARG A 270 14.11 -0.85 1.79
C ARG A 270 14.59 -2.28 1.58
N VAL A 271 13.94 -3.00 0.70
CA VAL A 271 14.32 -4.35 0.26
C VAL A 271 15.17 -4.26 -1.00
N ILE A 272 14.75 -3.47 -1.97
CA ILE A 272 15.45 -3.28 -3.24
C ILE A 272 15.21 -1.88 -3.79
N ASP A 273 16.22 -1.37 -4.51
CA ASP A 273 16.19 -0.11 -5.26
C ASP A 273 16.89 -0.35 -6.61
N THR A 274 16.14 -0.42 -7.71
CA THR A 274 16.79 -0.69 -9.01
C THR A 274 17.58 0.49 -9.56
N ARG A 275 17.42 1.70 -9.00
CA ARG A 275 18.23 2.88 -9.36
C ARG A 275 19.70 2.68 -9.05
N ASP A 276 20.00 1.85 -8.04
CA ASP A 276 21.35 1.47 -7.65
C ASP A 276 21.88 0.26 -8.46
N SER A 277 21.08 -0.27 -9.39
CA SER A 277 21.44 -1.43 -10.22
C SER A 277 21.01 -1.25 -11.67
N SER A 278 19.88 -1.81 -12.09
CA SER A 278 19.39 -1.69 -13.47
C SER A 278 17.87 -1.63 -13.52
N PRO A 279 17.29 -0.70 -14.29
CA PRO A 279 15.85 -0.62 -14.50
C PRO A 279 15.28 -1.92 -15.08
N VAL A 280 14.02 -2.20 -14.74
CA VAL A 280 13.29 -3.34 -15.29
C VAL A 280 12.81 -2.99 -16.70
N GLY A 281 13.37 -3.64 -17.72
CA GLY A 281 13.01 -3.42 -19.12
C GLY A 281 11.60 -3.92 -19.50
N PRO A 282 11.16 -3.69 -20.75
CA PRO A 282 9.83 -4.07 -21.21
C PRO A 282 9.70 -5.60 -21.24
N GLY A 283 8.60 -6.11 -20.70
CA GLY A 283 8.41 -7.55 -20.52
C GLY A 283 9.27 -8.17 -19.41
N GLY A 284 10.09 -7.37 -18.72
CA GLY A 284 11.02 -7.83 -17.69
C GLY A 284 10.32 -8.25 -16.41
N VAL A 285 10.98 -9.15 -15.67
CA VAL A 285 10.55 -9.61 -14.35
C VAL A 285 11.70 -9.42 -13.36
N LEU A 286 11.44 -8.68 -12.30
CA LEU A 286 12.31 -8.54 -11.14
C LEU A 286 11.86 -9.52 -10.06
N ASN A 287 12.73 -10.42 -9.63
CA ASN A 287 12.47 -11.24 -8.45
C ASN A 287 12.97 -10.52 -7.20
N VAL A 288 12.10 -10.37 -6.22
CA VAL A 288 12.36 -9.69 -4.96
C VAL A 288 12.48 -10.74 -3.85
N ASP A 289 13.67 -10.87 -3.28
CA ASP A 289 13.94 -11.71 -2.12
C ASP A 289 13.75 -10.90 -0.83
N VAL A 290 12.84 -11.33 0.05
CA VAL A 290 12.58 -10.72 1.36
C VAL A 290 13.14 -11.55 2.51
N SER A 291 14.11 -12.43 2.23
CA SER A 291 14.63 -13.39 3.21
C SER A 291 15.32 -12.77 4.41
N GLN A 292 15.89 -11.57 4.25
CA GLN A 292 16.54 -10.81 5.32
C GLN A 292 15.53 -10.02 6.19
N GLN A 293 14.30 -9.86 5.71
CA GLN A 293 13.25 -9.08 6.37
C GLN A 293 12.14 -9.97 6.95
N THR A 294 12.15 -11.27 6.63
CA THR A 294 11.07 -12.21 6.95
C THR A 294 11.58 -13.55 7.49
N VAL A 295 10.69 -14.27 8.16
CA VAL A 295 10.93 -15.62 8.69
C VAL A 295 10.57 -16.69 7.64
N LEU A 296 11.02 -17.93 7.84
CA LEU A 296 10.75 -19.02 6.87
C LEU A 296 9.26 -19.33 6.71
N SER A 297 8.48 -19.18 7.78
CA SER A 297 7.03 -19.36 7.76
C SER A 297 6.26 -18.20 7.15
N ALA A 298 6.93 -17.11 6.74
CA ALA A 298 6.25 -15.96 6.15
C ALA A 298 5.56 -16.36 4.84
N SER A 299 4.27 -16.09 4.78
CA SER A 299 3.37 -16.46 3.67
C SER A 299 3.02 -15.27 2.78
N ALA A 300 3.11 -14.04 3.30
CA ALA A 300 2.88 -12.80 2.57
C ALA A 300 3.68 -11.65 3.17
N VAL A 301 3.82 -10.56 2.42
CA VAL A 301 4.40 -9.29 2.89
C VAL A 301 3.47 -8.12 2.62
N ALA A 302 3.55 -7.10 3.48
CA ALA A 302 3.00 -5.78 3.25
C ALA A 302 4.13 -4.87 2.74
N VAL A 303 4.06 -4.48 1.47
CA VAL A 303 5.13 -3.70 0.80
C VAL A 303 4.56 -2.49 0.08
N ASN A 304 5.25 -1.36 0.16
CA ASN A 304 5.02 -0.26 -0.77
C ASN A 304 5.95 -0.46 -1.98
N ILE A 305 5.36 -0.60 -3.16
CA ILE A 305 6.10 -0.70 -4.43
C ILE A 305 6.03 0.67 -5.09
N THR A 306 7.18 1.29 -5.29
CA THR A 306 7.29 2.58 -5.98
C THR A 306 7.95 2.37 -7.33
N ALA A 307 7.26 2.77 -8.40
CA ALA A 307 7.81 2.81 -9.73
C ALA A 307 8.17 4.25 -10.11
N THR A 308 9.36 4.46 -10.66
CA THR A 308 9.89 5.79 -11.04
C THR A 308 10.69 5.71 -12.33
N ASP A 309 10.99 6.88 -12.91
CA ASP A 309 11.84 7.00 -14.10
C ASP A 309 11.34 6.16 -15.29
N ALA A 310 10.01 5.98 -15.36
CA ALA A 310 9.36 5.24 -16.42
C ALA A 310 9.57 5.94 -17.78
N THR A 311 10.06 5.21 -18.76
CA THR A 311 10.32 5.73 -20.12
C THR A 311 9.11 5.66 -21.05
N ALA A 312 8.05 4.95 -20.63
CA ALA A 312 6.78 4.82 -21.33
C ALA A 312 5.64 4.61 -20.32
N SER A 313 4.39 4.84 -20.74
CA SER A 313 3.25 4.40 -19.94
C SER A 313 3.27 2.88 -19.79
N THR A 314 3.16 2.40 -18.55
CA THR A 314 3.27 0.97 -18.23
C THR A 314 2.42 0.63 -17.00
N PHE A 315 2.39 -0.65 -16.65
CA PHE A 315 1.92 -1.13 -15.36
C PHE A 315 2.90 -2.14 -14.80
N LEU A 316 2.90 -2.26 -13.47
CA LEU A 316 3.57 -3.35 -12.78
C LEU A 316 2.56 -4.37 -12.27
N THR A 317 2.96 -5.64 -12.19
CA THR A 317 2.21 -6.72 -11.53
C THR A 317 3.09 -7.36 -10.48
N ALA A 318 2.61 -7.56 -9.26
CA ALA A 318 3.31 -8.29 -8.21
C ALA A 318 2.58 -9.60 -7.86
N TRP A 319 3.31 -10.72 -7.77
CA TRP A 319 2.75 -12.05 -7.47
C TRP A 319 3.81 -13.00 -6.88
N PRO A 320 3.43 -14.10 -6.21
CA PRO A 320 4.40 -15.06 -5.68
C PRO A 320 5.26 -15.67 -6.79
N THR A 321 6.58 -15.72 -6.59
CA THR A 321 7.54 -16.26 -7.57
C THR A 321 7.21 -17.70 -7.94
N GLY A 322 7.46 -18.11 -9.18
CA GLY A 322 7.29 -19.50 -9.63
C GLY A 322 5.84 -19.91 -9.89
N PHE A 323 4.89 -18.97 -9.77
CA PHE A 323 3.53 -19.11 -10.27
C PHE A 323 3.34 -18.31 -11.56
N ASP A 324 2.31 -18.66 -12.32
CA ASP A 324 1.92 -17.89 -13.51
C ASP A 324 1.54 -16.46 -13.13
N ARG A 325 1.99 -15.50 -13.94
CA ARG A 325 1.67 -14.09 -13.72
C ARG A 325 0.16 -13.89 -13.89
N PRO A 326 -0.53 -13.29 -12.89
CA PRO A 326 -1.94 -12.95 -13.03
C PRO A 326 -2.12 -11.82 -14.06
N ASP A 327 -3.28 -11.79 -14.71
CA ASP A 327 -3.75 -10.58 -15.39
C ASP A 327 -4.33 -9.63 -14.32
N ALA A 328 -3.45 -8.86 -13.70
CA ALA A 328 -3.77 -7.83 -12.72
C ALA A 328 -2.65 -6.77 -12.75
N SER A 329 -2.99 -5.50 -12.62
CA SER A 329 -1.98 -4.48 -12.29
C SER A 329 -1.89 -4.33 -10.78
N THR A 330 -0.69 -4.11 -10.25
CA THR A 330 -0.43 -3.60 -8.91
C THR A 330 -0.38 -2.08 -8.94
N LEU A 331 0.31 -1.48 -9.92
CA LEU A 331 0.28 -0.02 -10.13
C LEU A 331 0.37 0.33 -11.61
N ASN A 332 -0.06 1.53 -11.96
CA ASN A 332 -0.03 2.05 -13.32
C ASN A 332 0.58 3.46 -13.30
N LEU A 333 1.44 3.75 -14.27
CA LEU A 333 2.11 5.03 -14.38
C LEU A 333 2.39 5.42 -15.83
N GLY A 334 2.34 6.71 -16.11
CA GLY A 334 2.81 7.31 -17.35
C GLY A 334 4.33 7.53 -17.37
N ALA A 335 4.86 7.85 -18.55
CA ALA A 335 6.27 8.21 -18.68
C ALA A 335 6.63 9.41 -17.77
N GLY A 336 7.77 9.33 -17.08
CA GLY A 336 8.28 10.36 -16.18
C GLY A 336 7.54 10.48 -14.83
N GLN A 337 6.49 9.67 -14.59
CA GLN A 337 5.81 9.68 -13.30
C GLN A 337 6.53 8.83 -12.26
N THR A 338 6.38 9.21 -10.98
CA THR A 338 6.70 8.38 -9.82
C THR A 338 5.40 8.01 -9.13
N VAL A 339 5.09 6.72 -9.03
CA VAL A 339 3.84 6.21 -8.44
C VAL A 339 4.14 5.10 -7.44
N PRO A 340 3.80 5.29 -6.16
CA PRO A 340 3.75 4.21 -5.18
C PRO A 340 2.39 3.54 -5.19
N ASN A 341 2.36 2.24 -4.90
CA ASN A 341 1.17 1.56 -4.42
C ASN A 341 1.55 0.53 -3.35
N MET A 342 0.79 0.50 -2.26
CA MET A 342 0.87 -0.58 -1.29
C MET A 342 0.37 -1.88 -1.89
N ALA A 343 0.97 -2.99 -1.51
CA ALA A 343 0.57 -4.32 -1.94
C ALA A 343 0.70 -5.29 -0.76
N LEU A 344 -0.32 -6.15 -0.60
CA LEU A 344 -0.18 -7.38 0.16
C LEU A 344 0.11 -8.50 -0.83
N VAL A 345 1.35 -9.01 -0.81
CA VAL A 345 1.85 -9.96 -1.81
C VAL A 345 2.15 -11.29 -1.14
N SER A 346 1.49 -12.35 -1.60
CA SER A 346 1.82 -13.72 -1.18
C SER A 346 3.23 -14.08 -1.62
N LEU A 347 3.92 -14.86 -0.81
CA LEU A 347 5.30 -15.30 -1.04
C LEU A 347 5.34 -16.75 -1.53
N ASN A 348 6.33 -17.06 -2.35
CA ASN A 348 6.82 -18.41 -2.54
C ASN A 348 8.27 -18.48 -2.09
N GLN A 349 8.56 -19.29 -1.06
CA GLN A 349 9.91 -19.44 -0.49
C GLN A 349 10.59 -18.10 -0.20
N LYS A 350 9.88 -17.16 0.47
CA LYS A 350 10.35 -15.81 0.82
C LYS A 350 10.59 -14.86 -0.38
N SER A 351 9.99 -15.13 -1.53
CA SER A 351 10.14 -14.26 -2.70
C SER A 351 8.82 -13.99 -3.42
N PHE A 352 8.79 -12.86 -4.11
CA PHE A 352 7.74 -12.52 -5.07
C PHE A 352 8.37 -11.89 -6.33
N SER A 353 7.62 -11.87 -7.42
CA SER A 353 8.03 -11.32 -8.71
C SER A 353 7.30 -10.02 -9.00
N VAL A 354 7.97 -9.08 -9.68
CA VAL A 354 7.42 -7.82 -10.18
C VAL A 354 7.66 -7.74 -11.69
N TYR A 355 6.60 -7.69 -12.48
CA TYR A 355 6.63 -7.58 -13.94
C TYR A 355 6.51 -6.13 -14.37
N ASN A 356 7.19 -5.75 -15.45
CA ASN A 356 6.97 -4.50 -16.16
C ASN A 356 6.45 -4.74 -17.60
N LEU A 357 5.35 -4.08 -17.99
CA LEU A 357 4.78 -4.22 -19.34
C LEU A 357 5.64 -3.60 -20.44
N ALA A 358 5.90 -2.30 -20.32
CA ALA A 358 6.43 -1.47 -21.41
C ALA A 358 7.47 -0.46 -20.89
N GLY A 359 8.35 -0.02 -21.78
CA GLY A 359 9.49 0.84 -21.43
C GLY A 359 10.44 0.20 -20.41
N ALA A 360 11.47 0.95 -20.03
CA ALA A 360 12.22 0.73 -18.80
C ALA A 360 11.61 1.54 -17.65
N VAL A 361 11.69 0.98 -16.43
CA VAL A 361 11.21 1.61 -15.18
C VAL A 361 12.07 1.17 -14.00
N ASP A 362 12.32 2.09 -13.08
CA ASP A 362 12.94 1.76 -11.81
C ASP A 362 11.89 1.34 -10.78
N VAL A 363 12.17 0.27 -10.05
CA VAL A 363 11.31 -0.31 -9.01
C VAL A 363 12.03 -0.25 -7.66
N ILE A 364 11.34 0.34 -6.70
CA ILE A 364 11.75 0.42 -5.29
C ILE A 364 10.72 -0.35 -4.48
N VAL A 365 11.18 -1.19 -3.56
CA VAL A 365 10.29 -1.94 -2.66
C VAL A 365 10.69 -1.65 -1.23
N ASP A 366 9.75 -1.10 -0.47
CA ASP A 366 9.88 -0.86 0.96
C ASP A 366 8.89 -1.75 1.72
N ILE A 367 9.35 -2.54 2.70
CA ILE A 367 8.52 -3.45 3.50
C ILE A 367 8.05 -2.79 4.79
N ALA A 368 6.76 -2.96 5.12
CA ALA A 368 6.12 -2.49 6.36
C ALA A 368 5.88 -3.62 7.37
N GLY A 369 5.92 -4.88 6.93
CA GLY A 369 5.75 -6.05 7.78
C GLY A 369 5.49 -7.31 6.95
N TYR A 370 5.29 -8.43 7.64
CA TYR A 370 5.00 -9.72 7.01
C TYR A 370 3.86 -10.46 7.71
N PHE A 371 3.30 -11.45 7.01
CA PHE A 371 2.27 -12.34 7.54
C PHE A 371 2.85 -13.74 7.73
N SER A 372 2.53 -14.39 8.86
CA SER A 372 2.98 -15.76 9.18
C SER A 372 1.92 -16.50 10.02
N PRO A 373 1.74 -17.83 9.82
CA PRO A 373 0.77 -18.63 10.58
C PRO A 373 1.18 -18.85 12.04
N SER A 374 2.48 -18.73 12.35
CA SER A 374 3.05 -18.91 13.68
C SER A 374 3.89 -17.71 14.09
N GLN A 375 3.93 -17.47 15.41
CA GLN A 375 5.00 -16.66 16.01
C GLN A 375 6.34 -17.38 15.79
N PRO A 376 7.40 -16.67 15.37
CA PRO A 376 8.73 -17.26 15.23
C PRO A 376 9.34 -17.73 16.55
#